data_AF-A0A849S945-F1
#
_entry.id   AF-A0A849S945-F1
#
_cell.length_a   1.000
_cell.length_b   1.000
_cell.length_c   1.000
_cell.angle_alpha   90.00
_cell.angle_beta   90.00
_cell.angle_gamma   90.00
#
_symmetry.space_group_name_H-M   'P 1'
#
loop_
_entity.id
_entity.type
_entity.pdbx_description
1 polymer ?
#
loop_
_entity_poly.entity_id
_entity_poly.type
_entity_poly.pdbx_seq_one_letter_code
_entity_poly.pdbx_strand_id
1 'polypeptide(L)'
;MTSIEPEKISPLAKWLAAGMSAFMFAYGVFIIITEHYYGYTSKLGGAEVTADGFEAIVIGIATIILGLTPMSLWAKSGKVAGFWAGTCMILGVLLFLAPFYIR
;
A
#
# COMPACT_ATOMS: atom_id res chain seq x y z
N MET A 1 -5.77 -15.05 34.11
CA MET A 1 -5.30 -14.92 32.72
C MET A 1 -6.47 -15.27 31.82
N THR A 2 -7.18 -14.26 31.33
CA THR A 2 -8.26 -14.45 30.35
C THR A 2 -7.62 -14.87 29.04
N SER A 3 -7.90 -16.09 28.58
CA SER A 3 -7.55 -16.53 27.24
C SER A 3 -8.34 -15.68 26.26
N ILE A 4 -7.70 -14.66 25.70
CA ILE A 4 -8.25 -13.92 24.56
C ILE A 4 -8.26 -14.94 23.42
N GLU A 5 -9.41 -15.57 23.19
CA GLU A 5 -9.58 -16.35 21.98
C GLU A 5 -9.32 -15.41 20.79
N PRO A 6 -8.47 -15.80 19.82
CA PRO A 6 -8.20 -14.95 18.68
C PRO A 6 -9.52 -14.71 17.95
N GLU A 7 -9.98 -13.46 17.99
CA GLU A 7 -11.21 -13.03 17.33
C GLU A 7 -11.12 -13.46 15.85
N LYS A 8 -12.07 -14.30 15.41
CA LYS A 8 -12.11 -14.76 14.02
C LYS A 8 -12.42 -13.56 13.12
N ILE A 9 -11.47 -13.21 12.25
CA ILE A 9 -11.65 -12.17 11.24
C ILE A 9 -12.87 -12.52 10.36
N SER A 10 -13.81 -11.58 10.24
CA SER A 10 -15.04 -11.79 9.47
C SER A 10 -14.76 -11.95 7.97
N PRO A 11 -15.59 -12.71 7.23
CA PRO A 11 -15.46 -12.82 5.77
C PRO A 11 -15.56 -11.47 5.06
N LEU A 12 -16.39 -10.55 5.58
CA LEU A 12 -16.54 -9.19 5.05
C LEU A 12 -15.22 -8.41 5.14
N ALA A 13 -14.52 -8.48 6.28
CA ALA A 13 -13.22 -7.81 6.43
C ALA A 13 -12.18 -8.32 5.42
N LYS A 14 -12.21 -9.62 5.11
CA LYS A 14 -11.36 -10.20 4.06
C LYS A 14 -11.73 -9.68 2.67
N TRP A 15 -13.01 -9.63 2.32
CA TRP A 15 -13.41 -9.08 1.03
C TRP A 15 -13.03 -7.60 0.87
N LEU A 16 -13.21 -6.80 1.91
CA LEU A 16 -12.79 -5.39 1.92
C LEU A 16 -11.27 -5.26 1.76
N ALA A 17 -10.49 -6.06 2.50
CA ALA A 17 -9.05 -6.08 2.38
C ALA A 17 -8.58 -6.47 0.96
N ALA A 18 -9.26 -7.42 0.32
CA ALA A 18 -8.94 -7.84 -1.04
C ALA A 18 -9.26 -6.72 -2.04
N GLY A 19 -10.41 -6.05 -1.89
CA GLY A 19 -10.79 -4.91 -2.70
C GLY A 19 -9.81 -3.74 -2.56
N MET A 20 -9.42 -3.39 -1.33
CA MET A 20 -8.39 -2.37 -1.06
C MET A 20 -7.05 -2.75 -1.71
N SER A 21 -6.62 -4.00 -1.55
CA SER A 21 -5.36 -4.47 -2.13
C SER A 21 -5.39 -4.43 -3.66
N ALA A 22 -6.49 -4.87 -4.27
CA ALA A 22 -6.67 -4.85 -5.72
C ALA A 22 -6.70 -3.42 -6.28
N PHE A 23 -7.39 -2.51 -5.60
CA PHE A 23 -7.44 -1.10 -5.99
C PHE A 23 -6.05 -0.45 -5.92
N MET A 24 -5.33 -0.62 -4.80
CA MET A 24 -3.99 -0.05 -4.66
C MET A 24 -2.99 -0.67 -5.64
N PHE A 25 -3.12 -1.97 -5.91
CA PHE A 25 -2.31 -2.63 -6.93
C PHE A 25 -2.57 -2.02 -8.32
N ALA A 26 -3.83 -1.93 -8.73
CA ALA A 26 -4.21 -1.35 -10.01
C ALA A 26 -3.75 0.10 -10.13
N TYR A 27 -3.88 0.89 -9.07
CA TYR A 27 -3.44 2.28 -9.04
C TYR A 27 -1.90 2.40 -9.12
N GLY A 28 -1.15 1.56 -8.40
CA GLY A 28 0.31 1.56 -8.51
C GLY A 28 0.81 1.11 -9.89
N VAL A 29 0.15 0.12 -10.50
CA VAL A 29 0.43 -0.28 -11.90
C VAL A 29 0.13 0.86 -12.87
N PHE A 30 -0.98 1.58 -12.68
CA PHE A 30 -1.31 2.75 -13.46
C PHE A 30 -0.19 3.80 -13.38
N ILE A 31 0.26 4.17 -12.17
CA ILE A 31 1.36 5.13 -11.96
C ILE A 31 2.64 4.69 -12.67
N ILE A 32 2.99 3.39 -12.61
CA ILE A 32 4.20 2.87 -13.27
C ILE A 32 4.10 2.98 -14.79
N ILE A 33 2.94 2.64 -15.36
CA ILE A 33 2.73 2.69 -16.81
C ILE A 33 2.71 4.12 -17.32
N THR A 34 2.06 5.03 -16.57
CA THR A 34 1.97 6.43 -16.99
C THR A 34 3.21 7.23 -16.64
N GLU A 35 4.07 6.72 -15.76
CA GLU A 35 5.19 7.46 -15.17
C GLU A 35 4.77 8.79 -14.53
N HIS A 36 3.50 8.86 -14.11
CA HIS A 36 2.86 10.05 -13.56
C HIS A 36 2.16 9.70 -12.25
N TYR A 37 2.55 10.35 -11.16
CA TYR A 37 1.85 10.28 -9.89
C TYR A 37 0.99 11.53 -9.68
N TYR A 38 -0.33 11.34 -9.60
CA TYR A 38 -1.29 12.43 -9.42
C TYR A 38 -1.65 12.59 -7.93
N GLY A 39 -1.13 13.64 -7.31
CA GLY A 39 -1.49 14.04 -5.95
C GLY A 39 -2.65 15.03 -5.94
N TYR A 40 -3.44 15.02 -4.87
CA TYR A 40 -4.46 16.04 -4.66
C TYR A 40 -3.80 17.36 -4.26
N THR A 41 -4.15 18.44 -4.96
CA THR A 41 -3.70 19.79 -4.62
C THR A 41 -4.91 20.70 -4.40
N SER A 42 -4.93 21.40 -3.26
CA SER A 42 -5.96 22.39 -2.95
C SER A 42 -5.83 23.67 -3.78
N LYS A 43 -4.66 23.90 -4.41
CA LYS A 43 -4.39 25.12 -5.20
C LYS A 43 -5.10 25.16 -6.54
N LEU A 44 -5.28 24.01 -7.19
CA LEU A 44 -5.93 23.89 -8.51
C LEU A 44 -7.28 23.17 -8.45
N GLY A 45 -7.73 22.77 -7.25
CA GLY A 45 -9.04 22.12 -7.05
C GLY A 45 -9.13 20.73 -7.69
N GLY A 46 -8.01 20.03 -7.89
CA GLY A 46 -7.95 18.79 -8.65
C GLY A 46 -6.72 17.94 -8.37
N ALA A 47 -6.59 16.87 -9.15
CA ALA A 47 -5.41 16.01 -9.15
C ALA A 47 -4.36 16.60 -10.10
N GLU A 48 -3.16 16.85 -9.59
CA GLU A 48 -2.03 17.38 -10.36
C GLU A 48 -0.86 16.40 -10.28
N VAL A 49 -0.08 16.35 -11.36
CA VAL A 49 1.16 15.58 -11.39
C VAL A 49 2.11 16.11 -10.32
N THR A 50 2.34 15.28 -9.30
CA THR A 50 3.16 15.62 -8.13
C THR A 50 4.55 15.02 -8.24
N ALA A 51 4.71 13.93 -8.99
CA ALA A 51 6.00 13.34 -9.32
C ALA A 51 5.93 12.68 -10.70
N ASP A 52 7.07 12.70 -11.41
CA ASP A 52 7.21 12.24 -12.79
C ASP A 52 8.42 11.34 -13.01
N GLY A 53 8.33 10.50 -14.05
CA GLY A 53 9.42 9.64 -14.50
C GLY A 53 9.82 8.63 -13.43
N PHE A 54 11.11 8.57 -13.11
CA PHE A 54 11.65 7.63 -12.14
C PHE A 54 11.03 7.78 -10.74
N GLU A 55 10.77 9.00 -10.28
CA GLU A 55 10.14 9.23 -8.97
C GLU A 55 8.73 8.63 -8.92
N ALA A 56 7.96 8.79 -9.99
CA ALA A 56 6.62 8.22 -10.11
C ALA A 56 6.65 6.68 -10.09
N ILE A 57 7.58 6.06 -10.82
CA ILE A 57 7.75 4.60 -10.83
C ILE A 57 8.00 4.08 -9.41
N VAL A 58 8.90 4.73 -8.67
CA VAL A 58 9.20 4.34 -7.28
C VAL A 58 7.97 4.49 -6.37
N ILE A 59 7.20 5.57 -6.52
CA ILE A 59 5.93 5.76 -5.79
C ILE A 59 4.90 4.69 -6.16
N GLY A 60 4.81 4.30 -7.43
CA GLY A 60 3.92 3.24 -7.88
C GLY A 60 4.26 1.88 -7.26
N ILE A 61 5.55 1.53 -7.19
CA ILE A 61 6.04 0.32 -6.51
C ILE A 61 5.70 0.39 -5.00
N ALA A 62 5.95 1.53 -4.35
CA ALA A 62 5.61 1.73 -2.94
C ALA A 62 4.10 1.53 -2.68
N THR A 63 3.27 2.08 -3.58
CA THR A 63 1.80 1.97 -3.54
C THR A 63 1.33 0.51 -3.62
N ILE A 64 1.92 -0.27 -4.53
CA ILE A 64 1.63 -1.72 -4.64
C ILE A 64 1.97 -2.44 -3.33
N ILE A 65 3.17 -2.22 -2.80
CA ILE A 65 3.66 -2.92 -1.60
C ILE A 65 2.82 -2.57 -0.38
N LEU A 66 2.47 -1.29 -0.19
CA LEU A 66 1.57 -0.86 0.88
C LEU A 66 0.17 -1.47 0.70
N GLY A 67 -0.31 -1.51 -0.54
CA GLY A 67 -1.57 -2.14 -0.92
C GLY A 67 -1.64 -3.63 -0.58
N LEU A 68 -0.52 -4.34 -0.45
CA LEU A 68 -0.49 -5.75 -0.05
C LEU A 68 -0.58 -5.96 1.47
N THR A 69 -0.51 -4.91 2.29
CA THR A 69 -0.59 -5.01 3.76
C THR A 69 -1.86 -5.73 4.25
N PRO A 70 -3.08 -5.42 3.72
CA PRO A 70 -4.31 -6.06 4.16
C PRO A 70 -4.35 -7.57 3.87
N MET A 71 -3.50 -8.10 2.98
CA MET A 71 -3.41 -9.55 2.72
C MET A 71 -2.89 -10.34 3.93
N SER A 72 -2.32 -9.67 4.94
CA SER A 72 -1.99 -10.27 6.24
C SER A 72 -3.20 -10.92 6.93
N LEU A 73 -4.44 -10.50 6.64
CA LEU A 73 -5.67 -11.08 7.20
C LEU A 73 -5.96 -12.52 6.76
N TRP A 74 -5.27 -13.02 5.74
CA TRP A 74 -5.35 -14.43 5.31
C TRP A 74 -4.26 -15.31 5.94
N ALA A 75 -3.33 -14.73 6.70
CA ALA A 75 -2.31 -15.51 7.37
C ALA A 75 -2.92 -16.44 8.42
N LYS A 76 -2.43 -17.69 8.46
CA LYS A 76 -2.89 -18.71 9.42
C LYS A 76 -2.34 -18.51 10.84
N SER A 77 -1.40 -17.57 11.03
CA SER A 77 -0.80 -17.26 12.33
C SER A 77 -0.53 -15.77 12.48
N GLY A 78 -0.65 -15.26 13.71
CA GLY A 78 -0.36 -13.86 14.03
C GLY A 78 1.10 -13.48 13.75
N LYS A 79 2.06 -14.41 13.89
CA LYS A 79 3.47 -14.18 13.55
C LYS A 79 3.65 -13.91 12.05
N VAL A 80 3.01 -14.71 11.20
CA VAL A 80 3.07 -14.52 9.74
C VAL A 80 2.33 -13.24 9.33
N ALA A 81 1.18 -12.96 9.94
CA ALA A 81 0.44 -11.73 9.69
C ALA A 81 1.27 -10.49 10.04
N GLY A 82 1.86 -10.47 11.23
CA GLY A 82 2.69 -9.37 11.72
C GLY A 82 3.97 -9.19 10.92
N PHE A 83 4.64 -10.29 10.55
CA PHE A 83 5.80 -10.22 9.67
C PHE A 83 5.45 -9.65 8.30
N TRP A 84 4.38 -10.16 7.66
CA TRP A 84 3.93 -9.67 6.35
C TRP A 84 3.57 -8.18 6.39
N ALA A 85 2.69 -7.79 7.32
CA ALA A 85 2.26 -6.41 7.46
C ALA A 85 3.44 -5.48 7.79
N GLY A 86 4.34 -5.91 8.68
CA GLY A 86 5.56 -5.17 9.01
C GLY A 86 6.48 -4.99 7.82
N THR A 87 6.73 -6.04 7.04
CA THR A 87 7.56 -5.97 5.82
C THR A 87 6.95 -5.05 4.78
N CYS A 88 5.65 -5.16 4.49
CA CYS A 88 4.95 -4.27 3.57
C CYS A 88 5.05 -2.80 4.01
N MET A 89 4.86 -2.52 5.30
CA MET A 89 4.95 -1.16 5.84
C MET A 89 6.38 -0.60 5.76
N ILE A 90 7.38 -1.37 6.20
CA ILE A 90 8.78 -0.92 6.17
C ILE A 90 9.22 -0.65 4.72
N LEU A 91 9.00 -1.61 3.81
CA LEU A 91 9.38 -1.45 2.41
C LEU A 91 8.61 -0.32 1.73
N GLY A 92 7.31 -0.23 1.99
CA GLY A 92 6.46 0.83 1.46
C GLY A 92 6.94 2.22 1.88
N VAL A 93 7.26 2.42 3.15
CA VAL A 93 7.79 3.69 3.66
C VAL A 93 9.17 4.00 3.08
N LEU A 94 10.08 3.02 3.04
CA LEU A 94 11.42 3.21 2.48
C LEU A 94 11.36 3.61 1.00
N LEU A 95 10.51 2.97 0.22
CA LEU A 95 10.32 3.30 -1.20
C LEU A 95 9.62 4.65 -1.37
N PHE A 96 8.63 4.97 -0.55
CA PHE A 96 7.98 6.29 -0.60
C PHE A 96 8.95 7.42 -0.27
N LEU A 97 9.91 7.17 0.62
CA LEU A 97 10.92 8.15 1.01
C LEU A 97 12.10 8.21 0.02
N ALA A 98 12.39 7.15 -0.72
CA ALA A 98 13.55 7.06 -1.61
C ALA A 98 13.68 8.24 -2.62
N PRO A 99 12.60 8.71 -3.28
CA PRO A 99 12.68 9.87 -4.18
C PRO A 99 13.22 11.14 -3.52
N PHE A 100 12.99 11.34 -2.22
CA PHE A 100 13.46 12.52 -1.49
C PHE A 100 14.97 12.49 -1.21
N TYR A 101 15.60 11.32 -1.29
CA TYR A 101 17.03 11.15 -1.00
C TYR A 101 17.89 10.94 -2.26
N ILE A 102 17.27 10.67 -3.41
CA ILE A 102 17.96 10.39 -4.69
C ILE A 102 17.97 11.64 -5.61
N ARG A 103 17.29 12.73 -5.22
CA ARG A 103 17.44 14.06 -5.84
C ARG A 103 18.80 14.68 -5.58
#